data_AF-A0A924T4I5-F1
#
_entry.id   AF-A0A924T4I5-F1
#
_cell.length_a   1.000
_cell.length_b   1.000
_cell.length_c   1.000
_cell.angle_alpha   90.00
_cell.angle_beta   90.00
_cell.angle_gamma   90.00
#
_symmetry.space_group_name_H-M   'P 1'
#
loop_
_entity.id
_entity.type
_entity.pdbx_description
1 polymer ?
#
loop_
_entity_poly.entity_id
_entity_poly.type
_entity_poly.pdbx_seq_one_letter_code
_entity_poly.pdbx_strand_id
1 'polypeptide(L)'
;TFFRVIVPMSAPAIIAGLALVFAISYTNFIVPQLLGGGSYSTLAVQGYEQTIVVLDWTRGAVLATLLLVTCFFFIFAIVTVGARVTRWNEVRR
;
A
#
# COMPACT_ATOMS: atom_id res chain seq x y z
N THR A 1 1.83 -26.84 19.85
CA THR A 1 2.84 -26.88 18.77
C THR A 1 2.71 -25.74 17.77
N PHE A 2 1.50 -25.44 17.25
CA PHE A 2 1.29 -24.45 16.18
C PHE A 2 1.66 -22.99 16.55
N PHE A 3 1.07 -22.44 17.61
CA PHE A 3 1.27 -21.03 18.00
C PHE A 3 2.66 -20.67 18.57
N ARG A 4 3.45 -21.67 18.98
CA ARG A 4 4.72 -21.46 19.70
C ARG A 4 5.96 -21.59 18.82
N VAL A 5 5.83 -22.22 17.65
CA VAL A 5 6.96 -22.50 16.74
C VAL A 5 6.68 -21.97 15.32
N ILE A 6 5.48 -22.24 14.78
CA ILE A 6 5.14 -21.89 13.40
C ILE A 6 4.86 -20.38 13.28
N VAL A 7 4.05 -19.82 14.18
CA VAL A 7 3.73 -18.39 14.20
C VAL A 7 4.96 -17.47 14.28
N PRO A 8 5.95 -17.68 15.19
CA PRO A 8 7.12 -16.81 15.24
C PRO A 8 8.05 -16.96 14.03
N MET A 9 8.14 -18.15 13.42
CA MET A 9 8.97 -18.35 12.21
C MET A 9 8.29 -17.81 10.94
N SER A 10 6.96 -17.83 10.87
CA SER A 10 6.20 -17.28 9.74
C SER A 10 5.93 -15.78 9.84
N ALA A 11 6.10 -15.17 11.02
CA ALA A 11 5.91 -13.73 11.24
C ALA A 11 6.63 -12.82 10.21
N PRO A 12 7.94 -12.99 9.91
CA PRO A 12 8.61 -12.18 8.89
C PRO A 12 8.03 -12.39 7.48
N ALA A 13 7.59 -13.61 7.15
CA ALA A 13 6.97 -13.92 5.86
C ALA A 13 5.58 -13.28 5.73
N ILE A 14 4.78 -13.26 6.80
CA ILE A 14 3.45 -12.63 6.82
C ILE A 14 3.56 -11.12 6.62
N ILE A 15 4.54 -10.48 7.24
CA ILE A 15 4.80 -9.03 7.07
C ILE A 15 5.18 -8.72 5.61
N ALA A 16 6.06 -9.54 5.01
CA ALA A 16 6.43 -9.39 3.61
C ALA A 16 5.21 -9.58 2.69
N GLY A 17 4.36 -10.58 2.97
CA GLY A 17 3.10 -10.82 2.25
C GLY A 17 2.11 -9.65 2.36
N LEU A 18 1.97 -9.07 3.56
CA LEU A 18 1.14 -7.88 3.78
C LEU A 18 1.60 -6.68 2.94
N ALA A 19 2.91 -6.44 2.86
CA ALA A 19 3.46 -5.36 2.03
C ALA A 19 3.15 -5.57 0.54
N LEU A 20 3.25 -6.81 0.05
CA LEU A 20 2.93 -7.14 -1.35
C LEU A 20 1.45 -6.97 -1.66
N VAL A 21 0.56 -7.48 -0.81
CA VAL A 21 -0.90 -7.34 -0.99
C VAL A 21 -1.33 -5.88 -0.91
N PHE A 22 -0.71 -5.09 -0.02
CA PHE A 22 -0.93 -3.65 0.07
C PHE A 22 -0.58 -2.95 -1.25
N ALA A 23 0.62 -3.20 -1.80
CA ALA A 23 1.06 -2.58 -3.05
C ALA A 23 0.13 -2.89 -4.24
N ILE A 24 -0.35 -4.14 -4.34
CA ILE A 24 -1.29 -4.56 -5.38
C ILE A 24 -2.63 -3.84 -5.21
N SER A 25 -3.16 -3.81 -3.98
CA SER A 25 -4.44 -3.17 -3.69
C SER A 25 -4.40 -1.65 -3.87
N TYR A 26 -3.25 -1.02 -3.59
CA TYR A 26 -3.03 0.41 -3.76
C TYR A 26 -3.05 0.84 -5.23
N THR A 27 -2.60 -0.02 -6.14
CA THR A 27 -2.61 0.22 -7.60
C THR A 27 -3.99 0.06 -8.21
N ASN A 28 -4.95 -0.52 -7.47
CA ASN A 28 -6.27 -0.82 -7.99
C ASN A 28 -7.17 0.43 -8.09
N PHE A 29 -7.05 1.16 -9.21
CA PHE A 29 -7.92 2.30 -9.52
C PHE A 29 -9.15 1.92 -10.35
N ILE A 30 -9.15 0.74 -10.97
CA ILE A 30 -10.20 0.29 -11.90
C ILE A 30 -11.48 -0.06 -11.14
N VAL A 31 -11.38 -0.81 -10.03
CA VAL A 31 -12.55 -1.21 -9.22
C VAL A 31 -13.34 -0.01 -8.67
N PRO A 32 -12.72 1.02 -8.07
CA PRO A 32 -13.47 2.20 -7.63
C PRO A 32 -14.00 3.03 -8.80
N GLN A 33 -13.35 3.05 -9.96
CA GLN A 33 -13.88 3.72 -11.15
C GLN A 33 -15.16 3.06 -11.66
N LEU A 34 -15.21 1.72 -11.65
CA LEU A 34 -16.36 0.94 -12.11
C LEU A 34 -17.53 0.96 -11.12
N LEU A 35 -17.26 0.84 -9.82
CA LEU A 35 -18.30 0.82 -8.76
C LEU A 35 -18.73 2.21 -8.32
N GLY A 36 -17.85 3.21 -8.46
CA GLY A 36 -18.00 4.52 -7.83
C GLY A 36 -18.85 5.53 -8.59
N GLY A 37 -19.13 5.31 -9.89
CA GLY A 37 -20.11 6.07 -10.68
C GLY A 37 -20.14 7.59 -10.41
N GLY A 38 -18.98 8.25 -10.31
CA GLY A 38 -18.85 9.68 -10.05
C GLY A 38 -18.95 10.16 -8.58
N SER A 39 -19.35 9.33 -7.62
CA SER A 39 -19.53 9.74 -6.21
C SER A 39 -18.35 9.39 -5.28
N TYR A 40 -17.53 8.39 -5.64
CA TYR A 40 -16.36 7.99 -4.86
C TYR A 40 -15.08 8.13 -5.69
N SER A 41 -14.69 9.38 -5.94
CA SER A 41 -13.42 9.68 -6.60
C SER A 41 -12.26 9.39 -5.66
N THR A 42 -11.58 8.27 -5.85
CA THR A 42 -10.30 8.00 -5.18
C THR A 42 -9.20 8.83 -5.82
N LEU A 43 -8.12 9.12 -5.08
CA LEU A 43 -6.98 9.90 -5.58
C LEU A 43 -6.42 9.35 -6.91
N ALA A 44 -6.45 8.02 -7.08
CA ALA A 44 -5.99 7.36 -8.29
C ALA A 44 -6.93 7.57 -9.49
N VAL A 45 -8.26 7.52 -9.28
CA VAL A 45 -9.24 7.81 -10.33
C VAL A 45 -9.16 9.28 -10.74
N GLN A 46 -8.99 10.19 -9.78
CA GLN A 46 -8.89 11.61 -10.07
C GLN A 46 -7.61 11.98 -10.84
N GLY A 47 -6.49 11.31 -10.54
CA GLY A 47 -5.25 11.46 -11.31
C GLY A 47 -5.41 11.01 -12.76
N TYR A 48 -6.15 9.92 -12.99
CA TYR A 48 -6.46 9.42 -14.33
C TYR A 48 -7.32 10.41 -15.12
N GLU A 49 -8.43 10.86 -14.53
CA GLU A 49 -9.33 11.86 -15.15
C GLU A 49 -8.58 13.14 -15.52
N GLN A 50 -7.76 13.69 -14.62
CA GLN A 50 -7.03 14.93 -14.91
C GLN A 50 -5.97 14.79 -16.00
N THR A 51 -5.35 13.61 -16.13
CA THR A 51 -4.29 13.38 -17.12
C THR A 51 -4.85 13.00 -18.49
N ILE A 52 -5.91 12.18 -18.53
CA ILE A 52 -6.41 11.57 -19.77
C ILE A 52 -7.68 12.27 -20.30
N VAL A 53 -8.55 12.75 -19.41
CA VAL A 53 -9.83 13.38 -19.80
C VAL A 53 -9.69 14.90 -19.92
N VAL A 54 -9.12 15.54 -18.89
CA VAL A 54 -8.94 17.00 -18.85
C VAL A 54 -7.66 17.45 -19.57
N LEU A 55 -6.71 16.53 -19.81
CA LEU A 55 -5.40 16.81 -20.42
C LEU A 55 -4.54 17.83 -19.63
N ASP A 56 -4.79 17.97 -18.34
CA ASP A 56 -4.06 18.85 -17.40
C ASP A 56 -2.84 18.11 -16.81
N TRP A 57 -1.77 17.99 -17.60
CA TRP A 57 -0.55 17.27 -17.22
C TRP A 57 0.09 17.74 -15.91
N THR A 58 -0.01 19.04 -15.60
CA THR A 58 0.52 19.60 -14.34
C THR A 58 -0.21 19.07 -13.12
N ARG A 59 -1.54 19.00 -13.17
CA ARG A 59 -2.33 18.50 -12.03
C ARG A 59 -2.20 16.98 -11.90
N GLY A 60 -2.16 16.28 -13.03
CA GLY A 60 -1.83 14.85 -13.09
C GLY A 60 -0.49 14.53 -12.41
N ALA A 61 0.56 15.32 -12.68
CA ALA A 61 1.88 15.14 -12.08
C ALA A 61 1.90 15.34 -10.56
N VAL A 62 1.13 16.31 -10.05
CA VAL A 62 1.01 16.55 -8.59
C VAL A 62 0.33 15.34 -7.92
N LEU A 63 -0.77 14.86 -8.49
CA LEU A 63 -1.50 13.70 -7.96
C LEU A 63 -0.65 12.41 -8.01
N ALA A 64 0.05 12.17 -9.13
CA ALA A 64 0.96 11.03 -9.25
C ALA A 64 2.08 11.07 -8.21
N THR A 65 2.65 12.25 -7.96
CA THR A 65 3.69 12.43 -6.94
C THR A 65 3.15 12.18 -5.53
N LEU A 66 1.95 12.68 -5.20
CA LEU A 66 1.27 12.42 -3.93
C LEU A 66 0.99 10.93 -3.71
N LEU A 67 0.52 10.24 -4.74
CA LEU A 67 0.29 8.80 -4.71
C LEU A 67 1.59 8.03 -4.47
N LEU A 68 2.69 8.46 -5.10
CA LEU A 68 4.00 7.83 -4.94
C LEU A 68 4.54 8.02 -3.51
N VAL A 69 4.53 9.26 -2.99
CA VAL A 69 5.02 9.56 -1.63
C VAL A 69 4.21 8.80 -0.57
N THR A 70 2.88 8.76 -0.72
CA THR A 70 2.01 8.03 0.20
C THR A 70 2.28 6.53 0.16
N CYS A 71 2.43 5.94 -1.03
CA CYS A 71 2.76 4.52 -1.17
C CYS A 71 4.09 4.17 -0.48
N PHE A 72 5.13 4.98 -0.73
CA PHE A 72 6.44 4.79 -0.13
C PHE A 72 6.38 4.91 1.40
N PHE A 73 5.63 5.87 1.91
CA PHE A 73 5.42 6.06 3.34
C PHE A 73 4.77 4.82 3.98
N PHE A 74 3.72 4.27 3.37
CA PHE A 74 3.05 3.08 3.90
C PHE A 74 3.92 1.83 3.83
N ILE A 75 4.61 1.59 2.72
CA ILE A 75 5.53 0.45 2.59
C ILE A 75 6.65 0.57 3.63
N PHE A 76 7.23 1.76 3.79
CA PHE A 76 8.26 2.01 4.80
C PHE A 76 7.72 1.81 6.22
N ALA A 77 6.50 2.25 6.51
CA ALA A 77 5.84 2.01 7.79
C ALA A 77 5.64 0.51 8.07
N ILE A 78 5.14 -0.26 7.08
CA ILE A 78 4.96 -1.71 7.20
C ILE A 78 6.29 -2.41 7.47
N VAL A 79 7.34 -2.04 6.73
CA VAL A 79 8.68 -2.64 6.88
C VAL A 79 9.32 -2.27 8.22
N THR A 80 9.22 -1.02 8.67
CA THR A 80 9.80 -0.56 9.94
C THR A 80 9.07 -1.14 11.16
N VAL A 81 7.74 -1.18 11.14
CA VAL A 81 6.93 -1.85 12.18
C VAL A 81 7.25 -3.34 12.19
N GLY A 82 7.32 -3.96 11.00
CA GLY A 82 7.71 -5.35 10.85
C GLY A 82 9.08 -5.64 11.45
N ALA A 83 10.10 -4.86 11.11
CA ALA A 83 11.45 -4.99 11.65
C ALA A 83 11.50 -4.84 13.18
N ARG A 84 10.66 -3.97 13.77
CA ARG A 84 10.57 -3.84 15.23
C ARG A 84 9.94 -5.07 15.90
N VAL A 85 8.90 -5.63 15.29
CA VAL A 85 8.24 -6.85 15.79
C VAL A 85 9.17 -8.05 15.70
N THR A 86 9.93 -8.19 14.62
CA THR A 86 10.87 -9.32 14.46
C THR A 86 12.09 -9.19 15.38
N ARG A 87 12.64 -7.98 15.58
CA ARG A 87 13.77 -7.75 16.51
C ARG A 87 13.43 -8.04 17.98
N TRP A 88 12.16 -7.87 18.39
CA TRP A 88 11.71 -8.23 19.74
C TRP A 88 11.79 -9.74 20.02
N ASN A 89 11.69 -10.59 18.99
CA ASN A 89 11.80 -12.04 19.15
C ASN A 89 13.25 -12.53 19.32
N GLU A 90 14.25 -11.77 18.83
CA GLU A 90 15.67 -12.13 19.01
C GLU A 90 16.20 -11.75 20.40
N VAL A 91 15.71 -10.67 21.01
CA VAL A 91 16.16 -10.20 22.34
C VAL A 91 15.67 -11.11 23.48
N ARG A 92 14.67 -11.97 23.22
CA ARG A 92 14.10 -12.89 24.21
C ARG A 92 14.71 -14.30 24.15
N ARG A 93 15.82 -14.47 23.44
CA ARG A 93 16.55 -15.74 23.31
C ARG A 93 17.89 -15.69 24.03
#